data_AF-R1GYI1-F1
#
_entry.id   AF-R1GYI1-F1
#
_cell.length_a   1.000
_cell.length_b   1.000
_cell.length_c   1.000
_cell.angle_alpha   90.00
_cell.angle_beta   90.00
_cell.angle_gamma   90.00
#
_symmetry.space_group_name_H-M   'P 1'
#
loop_
_entity.id
_entity.type
_entity.pdbx_description
1 polymer ?
#
loop_
_entity_poly.entity_id
_entity_poly.type
_entity_poly.pdbx_seq_one_letter_code
_entity_poly.pdbx_strand_id
1 'polypeptide(L)' 'MLLVIAHAIETVLLVTGVVALIRCAFQYASRTENWHQLNVVLFHVQSLSRDEMKWWYVAMFSLILGGIVRVLNMLTPA' A
#
# COMPACT_ATOMS: atom_id res chain seq x y z
N MET A 1 -4.91 -3.68 26.40
CA MET A 1 -5.09 -2.39 25.69
C MET A 1 -4.07 -2.21 24.56
N LEU A 2 -2.77 -2.44 24.81
CA LEU A 2 -1.70 -2.26 23.82
C LEU A 2 -1.90 -3.08 22.53
N LEU A 3 -2.32 -4.35 22.63
CA LEU A 3 -2.67 -5.21 21.49
C LEU A 3 -3.83 -4.66 20.62
N VAL A 4 -4.86 -4.09 21.25
CA VAL A 4 -6.01 -3.52 20.54
C VAL A 4 -5.59 -2.27 19.77
N ILE A 5 -4.75 -1.44 20.37
CA ILE A 5 -4.20 -0.24 19.73
C ILE A 5 -3.27 -0.63 18.58
N ALA A 6 -2.40 -1.64 18.78
CA ALA A 6 -1.52 -2.14 17.73
C ALA A 6 -2.31 -2.68 16.53
N HIS A 7 -3.40 -3.41 16.78
CA HIS A 7 -4.26 -3.93 15.72
C HIS A 7 -5.06 -2.84 14.99
N ALA A 8 -5.51 -1.81 15.71
CA ALA A 8 -6.14 -0.63 15.10
C ALA A 8 -5.14 0.14 14.21
N ILE A 9 -3.90 0.31 14.66
CA ILE A 9 -2.84 0.97 13.88
C ILE A 9 -2.50 0.14 12.64
N GLU A 10 -2.34 -1.18 12.79
CA GLU A 10 -2.11 -2.12 11.67
C GLU A 10 -3.19 -1.99 10.60
N THR A 11 -4.46 -2.07 11.00
CA THR A 11 -5.60 -1.98 10.07
C THR A 11 -5.66 -0.64 9.37
N VAL A 12 -5.45 0.48 10.08
CA VAL A 12 -5.41 1.81 9.47
C VAL A 12 -4.26 1.94 8.47
N LEU A 13 -3.06 1.44 8.80
CA LEU A 13 -1.92 1.47 7.89
C LEU A 13 -2.13 0.62 6.64
N LEU A 14 -2.68 -0.59 6.80
CA LEU A 14 -2.95 -1.48 5.68
C LEU A 14 -4.03 -0.90 4.76
N VAL A 15 -5.15 -0.43 5.33
CA VAL A 15 -6.24 0.19 4.56
C VAL A 15 -5.75 1.44 3.83
N THR A 16 -4.98 2.30 4.49
CA THR A 16 -4.41 3.50 3.87
C THR A 16 -3.45 3.14 2.73
N GLY A 17 -2.62 2.10 2.92
CA GLY A 17 -1.73 1.59 1.89
C GLY A 17 -2.48 1.06 0.66
N VAL A 18 -3.55 0.29 0.88
CA VAL A 18 -4.40 -0.24 -0.20
C VAL A 18 -5.13 0.89 -0.94
N VAL A 19 -5.70 1.86 -0.23
CA VAL A 19 -6.39 3.01 -0.86
C VAL A 19 -5.41 3.84 -1.70
N ALA A 20 -4.18 4.06 -1.22
CA ALA A 20 -3.14 4.76 -1.96
C ALA A 20 -2.71 3.97 -3.23
N LEU A 21 -2.60 2.64 -3.15
CA LEU A 21 -2.35 1.79 -4.32
C LEU A 21 -3.48 1.88 -5.34
N ILE A 22 -4.73 1.79 -4.88
CA ILE A 22 -5.91 1.88 -5.76
C ILE A 22 -5.91 3.23 -6.47
N ARG A 23 -5.67 4.34 -5.76
CA ARG A 23 -5.56 5.66 -6.39
C ARG A 23 -4.46 5.71 -7.45
N CYS A 24 -3.27 5.20 -7.12
CA CYS A 24 -2.15 5.13 -8.06
C CYS A 24 -2.51 4.32 -9.32
N ALA A 25 -3.16 3.17 -9.12
CA ALA A 25 -3.64 2.26 -10.15
C ALA A 25 -4.67 2.92 -11.08
N PHE A 26 -5.69 3.59 -10.51
CA PHE A 26 -6.68 4.34 -11.27
C PHE A 26 -6.08 5.49 -12.07
N GLN A 27 -5.11 6.21 -11.50
CA GLN A 27 -4.45 7.33 -12.16
C GLN A 27 -3.64 6.86 -13.37
N TYR A 28 -2.91 5.75 -13.23
CA TYR A 28 -2.20 5.10 -14.33
C TYR A 28 -3.13 4.56 -15.42
N ALA A 29 -4.22 3.87 -15.04
CA ALA A 29 -5.20 3.35 -15.99
C ALA A 29 -5.90 4.48 -16.75
N SER A 30 -6.25 5.57 -16.08
CA SER A 30 -6.84 6.76 -16.71
C SER A 30 -5.90 7.41 -17.71
N ARG A 31 -4.58 7.39 -17.47
CA ARG A 31 -3.60 7.96 -18.39
C ARG A 31 -3.33 7.07 -19.61
N THR A 32 -3.31 5.76 -19.40
CA THR A 32 -2.85 4.78 -20.41
C THR A 32 -4.02 4.14 -21.16
N GLU A 33 -5.28 4.44 -20.77
CA GLU A 33 -6.54 3.80 -21.19
C GLU A 33 -6.56 2.26 -21.09
N ASN A 34 -5.52 1.68 -20.49
CA ASN A 34 -5.27 0.25 -20.41
C ASN A 34 -5.62 -0.28 -19.02
N TRP A 35 -6.91 -0.55 -18.82
CA TRP A 35 -7.46 -1.12 -17.58
C TRP A 35 -7.01 -2.55 -17.31
N HIS A 36 -6.52 -3.26 -18.33
CA HIS A 36 -6.12 -4.67 -18.21
C HIS A 36 -4.75 -4.85 -17.52
N GLN A 37 -3.92 -3.81 -17.50
CA GLN A 37 -2.56 -3.84 -16.93
C GLN A 37 -2.47 -3.16 -15.56
N LEU A 38 -3.55 -3.13 -14.78
CA LEU A 38 -3.53 -2.57 -13.43
C LEU A 38 -2.54 -3.29 -12.49
N ASN A 39 -2.35 -4.60 -12.66
CA ASN A 39 -1.32 -5.35 -11.93
C ASN A 39 0.11 -4.93 -12.31
N VAL A 40 0.32 -4.37 -13.50
CA VAL A 40 1.63 -3.89 -13.95
C VAL A 40 2.06 -2.67 -13.14
N VAL A 41 1.13 -1.87 -12.59
CA VAL A 41 1.43 -0.74 -11.68
C VAL A 41 2.12 -1.18 -10.40
N LEU A 42 1.87 -2.42 -9.93
CA LEU A 42 2.53 -2.98 -8.76
C LEU A 42 3.97 -3.42 -9.03
N PHE A 43 4.29 -3.84 -10.26
CA PHE A 43 5.59 -4.45 -10.61
C PHE A 43 6.46 -3.62 -11.55
N HIS A 44 5.88 -2.64 -12.26
CA HIS A 44 6.53 -1.87 -13.31
C HIS A 44 6.56 -0.38 -12.95
N VAL A 45 7.18 -0.08 -11.80
CA VAL A 45 7.35 1.27 -11.24
C VAL A 45 8.05 2.23 -12.21
N GLN A 46 8.79 1.71 -13.19
CA GLN A 46 9.54 2.51 -14.17
C GLN A 46 8.65 3.25 -15.19
N SER A 47 7.40 2.83 -15.42
CA SER A 47 6.48 3.56 -16.30
C SER A 47 5.68 4.64 -15.58
N LEU A 48 5.81 4.76 -14.25
CA LEU A 48 5.05 5.72 -13.45
C LEU A 48 5.62 7.15 -13.55
N SER A 49 4.72 8.12 -13.69
CA SER A 49 5.04 9.54 -13.55
C SER A 49 5.53 9.87 -12.14
N ARG A 50 6.28 10.97 -11.97
CA ARG A 50 6.79 11.40 -10.65
C ARG A 50 5.69 11.55 -9.60
N ASP A 51 4.50 12.01 -9.99
CA ASP A 51 3.39 12.19 -9.06
C ASP A 51 2.71 10.87 -8.69
N GLU A 52 2.63 9.91 -9.61
CA GLU A 52 2.13 8.56 -9.36
C GLU A 52 3.11 7.78 -8.47
N MET A 53 4.42 7.98 -8.68
CA MET A 53 5.47 7.40 -7.86
C MET A 53 5.36 7.80 -6.39
N LYS A 54 4.99 9.05 -6.08
CA LYS A 54 4.80 9.49 -4.69
C LYS A 54 3.70 8.69 -3.99
N TRP A 55 2.56 8.51 -4.66
CA TRP A 55 1.45 7.72 -4.13
C TRP A 55 1.82 6.25 -3.97
N TRP A 56 2.57 5.70 -4.94
CA TRP A 56 3.10 4.35 -4.86
C TRP A 56 4.07 4.17 -3.68
N TYR A 57 4.97 5.13 -3.44
CA TYR A 57 5.87 5.11 -2.29
C TYR A 57 5.11 5.18 -0.97
N VAL A 58 4.12 6.06 -0.85
CA VAL A 58 3.27 6.17 0.36
C VAL A 58 2.52 4.86 0.60
N ALA A 59 1.95 4.27 -0.45
CA ALA A 59 1.32 2.97 -0.40
C ALA A 59 2.28 1.89 0.12
N MET A 60 3.46 1.79 -0.49
CA MET A 60 4.44 0.75 -0.18
C MET A 60 4.98 0.91 1.24
N PHE A 61 5.29 2.14 1.68
CA PHE A 61 5.69 2.42 3.06
C PHE A 61 4.61 2.02 4.07
N SER A 62 3.35 2.37 3.80
CA SER A 62 2.23 2.06 4.69
C SER A 62 1.98 0.55 4.79
N LEU A 63 2.10 -0.17 3.67
CA LEU A 63 1.98 -1.63 3.65
C LEU A 63 3.16 -2.33 4.32
N ILE A 64 4.39 -1.86 4.11
CA ILE A 64 5.58 -2.41 4.76
C ILE A 64 5.50 -2.20 6.27
N LEU A 65 5.19 -0.99 6.74
CA LEU A 65 5.03 -0.73 8.17
C LEU A 65 3.89 -1.56 8.77
N GLY A 66 2.72 -1.62 8.11
CA GLY A 66 1.60 -2.44 8.57
C GLY A 66 1.96 -3.93 8.62
N GLY A 67 2.67 -4.43 7.62
CA GLY A 67 3.19 -5.80 7.58
C GLY A 67 4.21 -6.09 8.68
N ILE A 68 5.14 -5.18 8.95
CA ILE A 68 6.11 -5.29 10.05
C ILE A 68 5.37 -5.35 11.38
N VAL A 69 4.40 -4.47 11.63
CA VAL A 69 3.59 -4.48 12.86
C VAL A 69 2.86 -5.81 13.02
N ARG A 70 2.30 -6.37 11.94
CA ARG A 70 1.66 -7.68 11.94
C ARG A 70 2.62 -8.82 12.26
N VAL A 71 3.80 -8.82 11.63
CA VAL A 71 4.85 -9.83 11.88
C VAL A 71 5.33 -9.75 13.33
N LEU A 72 5.56 -8.55 13.86
CA LEU A 72 5.94 -8.35 15.26
C LEU A 72 4.86 -8.86 16.22
N ASN A 73 3.58 -8.57 15.96
CA ASN A 73 2.46 -9.10 16.73
C ASN A 73 2.39 -10.64 16.67
N MET A 74 2.69 -11.26 15.54
CA MET A 74 2.74 -12.73 15.42
C MET A 74 3.96 -13.33 16.12
N LEU A 75 5.11 -12.64 16.11
CA LEU A 75 6.37 -13.11 16.68
C LEU A 75 6.45 -12.93 18.21
N THR A 76 5.60 -12.07 18.78
CA THR A 76 5.44 -11.92 20.22
C THR A 76 4.09 -12.49 20.67
N PRO A 77 3.89 -13.82 20.65
CA PRO A 77 2.82 -14.42 21.42
C PRO A 77 3.19 -14.24 22.90
N ALA A 78 2.40 -13.43 23.60
CA ALA A 78 2.48 -13.32 25.07
C ALA A 78 2.32 -14.70 25.73
#